data_AF-A0A9Q8MC54-F1
#
_entry.id   AF-A0A9Q8MC54-F1
#
_cell.length_a   1.000
_cell.length_b   1.000
_cell.length_c   1.000
_cell.angle_alpha   90.00
_cell.angle_beta   90.00
_cell.angle_gamma   90.00
#
_symmetry.space_group_name_H-M   'P 1'
#
loop_
_entity.id
_entity.type
_entity.pdbx_description
1 polymer ?
#
loop_
_entity_poly.entity_id
_entity_poly.type
_entity_poly.pdbx_seq_one_letter_code
_entity_poly.pdbx_strand_id
1 'polypeptide(L)'
;MKSKNVLPKIIQNDNPSLQLIFTAACIIIILAGIKAAADIITPLLLALFIAIACSPLIKKMIDYKVPQWLAITLLLCFIFTLFSVFATLVGASVTEFTASVPQYKLLLSEKVGWLTTLTEKYNISALLPRKRILESLDPNTLMNFMSNMLGQLSGMLSNIFVLFLIVVFMLLEIPLAKQKLTYLVSNQPRGEQIQLKSDVYRVIDSVIRYLSIKTLVSILTGASIYIILKLLNIQYAILWASVAFLLNYIPNIGSIIAAIPVVIQAFILNGSVEGILVIVAYFLVNTIFGNVVEPKVMGKHLGLSTLVVFISLIFWGWLLGMVGMFLSVPLTVATKIALEANPLTERFAYLLGNGEK
;
A
#
# COMPACT_ATOMS: atom_id res chain seq x y z
N MET A 1 -22.13 38.27 35.52
CA MET A 1 -21.77 38.94 34.24
C MET A 1 -21.50 37.87 33.20
N LYS A 2 -22.36 37.77 32.16
CA LYS A 2 -22.23 36.78 31.07
C LYS A 2 -21.13 37.22 30.10
N SER A 3 -20.05 36.45 30.02
CA SER A 3 -19.07 36.57 28.94
C SER A 3 -19.74 36.11 27.64
N LYS A 4 -20.06 37.05 26.75
CA LYS A 4 -20.45 36.75 25.37
C LYS A 4 -19.17 36.31 24.64
N ASN A 5 -19.11 35.05 24.24
CA ASN A 5 -18.17 34.56 23.24
C ASN A 5 -18.32 35.39 21.96
N VAL A 6 -17.38 36.30 21.74
CA VAL A 6 -17.21 37.01 20.47
C VAL A 6 -16.45 36.07 19.54
N LEU A 7 -17.18 35.12 18.94
CA LEU A 7 -16.70 34.48 17.72
C LEU A 7 -16.80 35.52 16.59
N PRO A 8 -15.77 35.70 15.74
CA PRO A 8 -15.80 36.67 14.66
C PRO A 8 -16.96 36.37 13.69
N LYS A 9 -17.72 37.43 13.39
CA LYS A 9 -18.94 37.47 12.55
C LYS A 9 -18.78 37.00 11.10
N ILE A 10 -17.62 36.46 10.71
CA ILE A 10 -17.28 36.04 9.35
C ILE A 10 -17.97 34.70 8.98
N ILE A 11 -18.45 33.93 9.96
CA ILE A 11 -19.09 32.62 9.74
C ILE A 11 -20.62 32.74 9.61
N GLN A 12 -21.22 33.90 9.90
CA GLN A 12 -22.67 34.14 9.74
C GLN A 12 -23.02 34.72 8.36
N ASN A 13 -22.41 34.19 7.29
CA ASN A 13 -22.84 34.53 5.95
C ASN A 13 -23.87 33.50 5.51
N ASP A 14 -25.15 33.88 5.45
CA ASP A 14 -26.28 33.03 5.05
C ASP A 14 -26.27 32.66 3.55
N ASN A 15 -25.21 33.00 2.83
CA ASN A 15 -25.01 32.64 1.42
C ASN A 15 -24.42 31.21 1.32
N PRO A 16 -25.23 30.19 0.96
CA PRO A 16 -24.78 28.80 0.92
C PRO A 16 -23.66 28.59 -0.11
N SER A 17 -23.63 29.40 -1.17
CA SER A 17 -22.57 29.38 -2.18
C SER A 17 -21.21 29.83 -1.63
N LEU A 18 -21.18 30.86 -0.79
CA LEU A 18 -19.95 31.37 -0.21
C LEU A 18 -19.41 30.42 0.87
N GLN A 19 -20.30 29.80 1.65
CA GLN A 19 -19.92 28.73 2.57
C GLN A 19 -19.32 27.54 1.81
N LEU A 20 -19.95 27.09 0.72
CA LEU A 20 -19.44 25.99 -0.11
C LEU A 20 -18.03 26.30 -0.65
N ILE A 21 -17.82 27.50 -1.21
CA ILE A 21 -16.52 27.91 -1.76
C ILE A 21 -15.47 27.98 -0.65
N PHE A 22 -15.82 28.55 0.50
CA PHE A 22 -14.90 28.65 1.64
C PHE A 22 -14.51 27.26 2.17
N THR A 23 -15.48 26.36 2.35
CA THR A 23 -15.21 24.98 2.77
C THR A 23 -14.36 24.23 1.75
N ALA A 24 -14.65 24.37 0.46
CA ALA A 24 -13.84 23.78 -0.60
C ALA A 24 -12.40 24.32 -0.60
N ALA A 25 -12.22 25.63 -0.42
CA ALA A 25 -10.91 26.26 -0.31
C ALA A 25 -10.14 25.73 0.92
N CYS A 26 -10.79 25.63 2.09
CA CYS A 26 -10.18 25.06 3.28
C CYS A 26 -9.73 23.60 3.07
N ILE A 27 -10.56 22.77 2.43
CA ILE A 27 -10.21 21.38 2.11
C ILE A 27 -8.99 21.34 1.18
N ILE A 28 -8.97 22.14 0.11
CA ILE A 28 -7.85 22.17 -0.83
C ILE A 28 -6.57 22.62 -0.13
N ILE A 29 -6.62 23.65 0.71
CA ILE A 29 -5.45 24.15 1.47
C ILE A 29 -4.93 23.08 2.43
N ILE A 30 -5.81 22.38 3.14
CA ILE A 30 -5.42 21.29 4.05
C ILE A 30 -4.76 20.16 3.26
N LEU A 31 -5.35 19.72 2.13
CA LEU A 31 -4.79 18.66 1.30
C LEU A 31 -3.45 19.07 0.67
N ALA A 32 -3.32 20.32 0.22
CA ALA A 32 -2.06 20.86 -0.28
C ALA A 32 -0.99 20.92 0.82
N GLY A 33 -1.37 21.29 2.05
CA GLY A 33 -0.50 21.28 3.22
C GLY A 33 -0.04 19.87 3.58
N ILE A 34 -0.94 18.88 3.59
CA ILE A 34 -0.61 17.46 3.80
C ILE A 34 0.36 16.98 2.72
N LYS A 35 0.09 17.31 1.45
CA LYS A 35 0.96 16.94 0.34
C LYS A 35 2.36 17.57 0.45
N ALA A 36 2.44 18.83 0.83
CA ALA A 36 3.70 19.53 1.04
C ALA A 36 4.51 18.95 2.22
N ALA A 37 3.82 18.42 3.23
CA ALA A 37 4.43 17.74 4.38
C ALA A 37 4.55 16.21 4.22
N ALA A 38 4.33 15.67 3.01
CA ALA A 38 4.28 14.23 2.77
C ALA A 38 5.56 13.50 3.21
N ASP A 39 6.73 14.12 3.08
CA ASP A 39 8.02 13.52 3.48
C ASP A 39 8.11 13.22 4.99
N ILE A 40 7.35 13.95 5.81
CA ILE A 40 7.28 13.76 7.26
C ILE A 40 6.05 12.93 7.64
N ILE A 41 4.90 13.25 7.04
CA ILE A 41 3.62 12.59 7.33
C ILE A 41 3.67 11.11 6.94
N THR A 42 4.32 10.78 5.83
CA THR A 42 4.30 9.44 5.27
C THR A 42 5.01 8.40 6.16
N PRO A 43 6.28 8.62 6.60
CA PRO A 43 6.93 7.72 7.55
C PRO A 43 6.19 7.63 8.89
N LEU A 44 5.61 8.74 9.36
CA LEU A 44 4.84 8.77 10.60
C LEU A 44 3.56 7.92 10.52
N LEU A 45 2.79 8.06 9.44
CA LEU A 45 1.62 7.24 9.19
C LEU A 45 2.02 5.78 9.07
N LEU A 46 3.00 5.45 8.24
CA LEU A 46 3.45 4.07 8.09
C LEU A 46 3.85 3.45 9.45
N ALA A 47 4.61 4.19 10.26
CA ALA A 47 4.99 3.75 11.60
C ALA A 47 3.78 3.58 12.54
N LEU A 48 2.80 4.49 12.50
CA LEU A 48 1.55 4.36 13.25
C LEU A 48 0.81 3.07 12.88
N PHE A 49 0.68 2.79 11.59
CA PHE A 49 -0.01 1.60 11.08
C PHE A 49 0.73 0.30 11.46
N ILE A 50 2.05 0.28 11.35
CA ILE A 50 2.88 -0.85 11.81
C ILE A 50 2.73 -1.04 13.33
N ALA A 51 2.79 0.04 14.10
CA ALA A 51 2.63 0.01 15.55
C ALA A 51 1.26 -0.54 15.97
N ILE A 52 0.19 -0.13 15.27
CA ILE A 52 -1.16 -0.66 15.46
C ILE A 52 -1.21 -2.16 15.11
N ALA A 53 -0.65 -2.57 13.97
CA ALA A 53 -0.61 -3.97 13.56
C ALA A 53 0.19 -4.86 14.52
N CYS A 54 1.22 -4.31 15.17
CA CYS A 54 2.06 -4.98 16.16
C CYS A 54 1.42 -5.06 17.55
N SER A 55 0.45 -4.19 17.85
CA SER A 55 -0.21 -4.09 19.15
C SER A 55 -0.76 -5.42 19.71
N PRO A 56 -1.43 -6.28 18.91
CA PRO A 56 -1.92 -7.58 19.39
C PRO A 56 -0.79 -8.52 19.84
N LEU A 57 0.33 -8.51 19.12
CA LEU A 57 1.51 -9.33 19.44
C LEU A 57 2.11 -8.90 20.78
N ILE A 58 2.29 -7.58 20.97
CA ILE A 58 2.79 -7.01 22.23
C ILE A 58 1.84 -7.35 23.38
N LYS A 59 0.53 -7.16 23.19
CA LYS A 59 -0.47 -7.48 24.20
C LYS A 59 -0.38 -8.96 24.61
N LYS A 60 -0.28 -9.87 23.63
CA LYS A 60 -0.13 -11.30 23.89
C LYS A 60 1.13 -11.59 24.72
N MET A 61 2.27 -10.97 24.43
CA MET A 61 3.50 -11.13 25.23
C MET A 61 3.33 -10.62 26.66
N ILE A 62 2.65 -9.48 26.85
CA ILE A 62 2.34 -8.94 28.18
C ILE A 62 1.40 -9.87 28.95
N ASP A 63 0.42 -10.48 28.27
CA ASP A 63 -0.48 -11.47 28.86
C ASP A 63 0.30 -12.73 29.33
N TYR A 64 1.44 -13.04 28.70
CA TYR A 64 2.42 -14.04 29.16
C TYR A 64 3.42 -13.52 30.22
N LYS A 65 3.10 -12.42 30.92
CA LYS A 65 3.90 -11.79 31.99
C LYS A 65 5.25 -11.20 31.54
N VAL A 66 5.46 -10.96 30.24
CA VAL A 66 6.64 -10.25 29.75
C VAL A 66 6.50 -8.75 30.06
N PRO A 67 7.47 -8.09 30.73
CA PRO A 67 7.38 -6.66 31.00
C PRO A 67 7.40 -5.88 29.68
N GLN A 68 6.65 -4.77 29.63
CA GLN A 68 6.35 -4.06 28.39
C GLN A 68 7.59 -3.65 27.58
N TRP A 69 8.62 -3.12 28.24
CA TRP A 69 9.85 -2.69 27.56
C TRP A 69 10.53 -3.87 26.85
N LEU A 70 10.58 -5.04 27.52
CA LEU A 70 11.16 -6.26 26.95
C LEU A 70 10.31 -6.79 25.80
N ALA A 71 8.98 -6.71 25.90
CA ALA A 71 8.08 -7.12 24.81
C ALA A 71 8.29 -6.28 23.55
N ILE A 72 8.39 -4.96 23.70
CA ILE A 72 8.68 -4.03 22.60
C ILE A 72 10.06 -4.30 22.02
N THR A 73 11.10 -4.40 22.86
CA THR A 73 12.47 -4.66 22.39
C THR A 73 12.58 -5.99 21.65
N LEU A 74 12.00 -7.07 22.16
CA LEU A 74 12.05 -8.38 21.53
C LEU A 74 11.30 -8.38 20.19
N LEU A 75 10.12 -7.76 20.12
CA LEU A 75 9.39 -7.60 18.86
C LEU A 75 10.18 -6.79 17.83
N LEU A 76 10.79 -5.68 18.26
CA LEU A 76 11.60 -4.84 17.39
C LEU A 76 12.84 -5.58 16.89
N CYS A 77 13.55 -6.31 17.74
CA CYS A 77 14.65 -7.17 17.33
C CYS A 77 14.18 -8.21 16.31
N PHE A 78 13.04 -8.86 16.55
CA PHE A 78 12.46 -9.82 15.62
C PHE A 78 12.15 -9.20 14.25
N ILE A 79 11.48 -8.04 14.21
CA ILE A 79 11.16 -7.32 12.96
C ILE A 79 12.44 -6.87 12.25
N PHE A 80 13.41 -6.32 12.98
CA PHE A 80 14.69 -5.87 12.43
C PHE A 80 15.47 -7.03 11.81
N THR A 81 15.56 -8.17 12.51
CA THR A 81 16.22 -9.37 11.98
C THR A 81 15.51 -9.89 10.73
N LEU A 82 14.18 -10.03 10.77
CA LEU A 82 13.40 -10.51 9.63
C LEU A 82 13.58 -9.59 8.41
N PHE A 83 13.53 -8.28 8.63
CA PHE A 83 13.76 -7.32 7.56
C PHE A 83 15.19 -7.31 7.06
N SER A 84 16.20 -7.42 7.93
CA SER A 84 17.61 -7.49 7.52
C SER A 84 17.90 -8.72 6.64
N VAL A 85 17.33 -9.87 7.00
CA VAL A 85 17.39 -11.08 6.15
C VAL A 85 16.69 -10.84 4.81
N PHE A 86 15.49 -10.28 4.83
CA PHE A 86 14.78 -9.94 3.59
C PHE A 86 15.56 -8.95 2.71
N ALA A 87 16.11 -7.90 3.31
CA ALA A 87 16.88 -6.84 2.66
C ALA A 87 18.15 -7.37 2.00
N THR A 88 18.86 -8.28 2.66
CA THR A 88 20.08 -8.89 2.12
C THR A 88 19.78 -9.84 0.96
N LEU A 89 18.76 -10.70 1.09
CA LEU A 89 18.35 -11.62 0.01
C LEU A 89 17.87 -10.87 -1.24
N VAL A 90 17.00 -9.88 -1.05
CA VAL A 90 16.47 -9.06 -2.13
C VAL A 90 17.56 -8.15 -2.69
N GLY A 91 18.33 -7.49 -1.82
CA GLY A 91 19.41 -6.58 -2.21
C GLY A 91 20.45 -7.27 -3.09
N ALA A 92 20.88 -8.49 -2.73
CA ALA A 92 21.78 -9.28 -3.58
C ALA A 92 21.19 -9.53 -4.97
N SER A 93 19.90 -9.90 -5.05
CA SER A 93 19.23 -10.14 -6.32
C SER A 93 19.03 -8.86 -7.15
N VAL A 94 18.77 -7.72 -6.49
CA VAL A 94 18.68 -6.41 -7.15
C VAL A 94 20.02 -6.01 -7.76
N THR A 95 21.11 -6.17 -7.00
CA THR A 95 22.46 -5.87 -7.48
C THR A 95 22.83 -6.74 -8.67
N GLU A 96 22.56 -8.04 -8.60
CA GLU A 96 22.82 -8.98 -9.68
C GLU A 96 21.98 -8.64 -10.93
N PHE A 97 20.67 -8.43 -10.78
CA PHE A 97 19.80 -8.02 -11.88
C PHE A 97 20.28 -6.72 -12.53
N THR A 98 20.64 -5.71 -11.72
CA THR A 98 21.11 -4.41 -12.21
C THR A 98 22.40 -4.54 -13.01
N ALA A 99 23.32 -5.42 -12.58
CA ALA A 99 24.54 -5.71 -13.32
C ALA A 99 24.27 -6.39 -14.68
N SER A 100 23.18 -7.17 -14.78
CA SER A 100 22.76 -7.84 -16.01
C SER A 100 21.90 -6.99 -16.97
N VAL A 101 21.47 -5.79 -16.56
CA VAL A 101 20.66 -4.88 -17.40
C VAL A 101 21.26 -4.62 -18.80
N PRO A 102 22.56 -4.33 -18.97
CA PRO A 102 23.14 -4.12 -20.30
C PRO A 102 22.97 -5.33 -21.22
N GLN A 103 23.14 -6.54 -20.68
CA GLN A 103 22.94 -7.79 -21.43
C GLN A 103 21.47 -7.98 -21.82
N TYR A 104 20.53 -7.64 -20.92
CA TYR A 104 19.10 -7.73 -21.22
C TYR A 104 18.66 -6.76 -22.32
N LYS A 105 19.26 -5.56 -22.38
CA LYS A 105 19.04 -4.63 -23.49
C LYS A 105 19.44 -5.23 -24.84
N LEU A 106 20.58 -5.93 -24.89
CA LEU A 106 21.06 -6.57 -26.13
C LEU A 106 20.12 -7.69 -26.57
N LEU A 107 19.79 -8.62 -25.66
CA LEU A 107 18.88 -9.74 -25.97
C LEU A 107 17.49 -9.27 -26.39
N LEU A 108 16.97 -8.23 -25.74
CA LEU A 108 15.69 -7.63 -26.11
C LEU A 108 15.76 -6.98 -27.50
N SER A 109 16.86 -6.27 -27.81
CA SER A 109 17.08 -5.68 -29.13
C SER A 109 17.13 -6.73 -30.24
N GLU A 110 17.78 -7.87 -29.98
CA GLU A 110 17.84 -9.00 -30.90
C GLU A 110 16.46 -9.61 -31.15
N LYS A 111 15.67 -9.85 -30.10
CA LYS A 111 14.30 -10.37 -30.21
C LYS A 111 13.36 -9.42 -30.94
N VAL A 112 13.48 -8.11 -30.67
CA VAL A 112 12.71 -7.09 -31.40
C VAL A 112 13.13 -7.09 -32.88
N GLY A 113 14.43 -7.19 -33.17
CA GLY A 113 14.95 -7.35 -34.53
C GLY A 113 14.36 -8.57 -35.25
N TRP A 114 14.37 -9.73 -34.60
CA TRP A 114 13.77 -10.96 -35.15
C TRP A 114 12.25 -10.82 -35.39
N LEU A 115 11.51 -10.19 -34.46
CA LEU A 115 10.08 -9.93 -34.67
C LEU A 115 9.84 -9.01 -35.87
N THR A 116 10.68 -8.00 -36.08
CA THR A 116 10.55 -7.12 -37.25
C THR A 116 10.78 -7.85 -38.57
N THR A 117 11.79 -8.72 -38.66
CA THR A 117 12.03 -9.51 -39.87
C THR A 117 10.93 -10.54 -40.13
N LEU A 118 10.35 -11.12 -39.07
CA LEU A 118 9.21 -12.03 -39.18
C LEU A 118 7.96 -11.30 -39.70
N THR A 119 7.72 -10.08 -39.23
CA THR A 119 6.57 -9.25 -39.65
C THR A 119 6.68 -8.86 -41.13
N GLU A 120 7.89 -8.51 -41.59
CA GLU A 120 8.19 -8.24 -42.99
C GLU A 120 8.01 -9.49 -43.87
N LYS A 121 8.42 -10.66 -43.38
CA LYS A 121 8.29 -11.94 -44.10
C LYS A 121 6.84 -12.37 -44.32
N TYR A 122 5.95 -12.14 -43.36
CA TYR A 122 4.53 -12.52 -43.46
C TYR A 122 3.62 -11.42 -44.02
N ASN A 123 4.18 -10.31 -44.52
CA ASN A 123 3.43 -9.17 -45.08
C ASN A 123 2.38 -8.58 -44.11
N ILE A 124 2.57 -8.76 -42.80
CA ILE A 124 1.70 -8.25 -41.73
C ILE A 124 2.08 -6.79 -41.37
N SER A 125 3.01 -6.19 -42.11
CA SER A 125 3.54 -4.83 -41.95
C SER A 125 2.47 -3.74 -41.88
N ALA A 126 1.26 -4.00 -42.41
CA ALA A 126 0.11 -3.09 -42.35
C ALA A 126 -0.59 -3.05 -40.97
N LEU A 127 -0.50 -4.12 -40.16
CA LEU A 127 -1.13 -4.18 -38.82
C LEU A 127 -0.19 -3.73 -37.69
N LEU A 128 1.13 -3.83 -37.87
CA LEU A 128 2.13 -3.38 -36.89
C LEU A 128 3.30 -2.66 -37.60
N PRO A 129 3.20 -1.33 -37.83
CA PRO A 129 4.29 -0.59 -38.45
C PRO A 129 5.57 -0.71 -37.61
N ARG A 130 6.70 -1.04 -38.27
CA ARG A 130 8.03 -1.15 -37.65
C ARG A 130 8.37 0.01 -36.70
N LYS A 131 7.95 1.23 -37.07
CA LYS A 131 8.13 2.44 -36.28
C LYS A 131 7.37 2.41 -34.94
N ARG A 132 6.13 1.89 -34.92
CA ARG A 132 5.35 1.71 -33.68
C ARG A 132 5.89 0.60 -32.80
N ILE A 133 6.41 -0.49 -33.36
CA ILE A 133 7.04 -1.57 -32.57
C ILE A 133 8.33 -1.06 -31.90
N LEU A 134 9.17 -0.33 -32.64
CA LEU A 134 10.42 0.22 -32.12
C LEU A 134 10.19 1.38 -31.13
N GLU A 135 9.15 2.21 -31.31
CA GLU A 135 8.78 3.26 -30.35
C GLU A 135 8.10 2.71 -29.09
N SER A 136 7.33 1.62 -29.18
CA SER A 136 6.60 1.04 -28.03
C SER A 136 7.40 0.01 -27.22
N LEU A 137 8.41 -0.63 -27.82
CA LEU A 137 9.28 -1.62 -27.18
C LEU A 137 10.74 -1.18 -27.19
N ASP A 138 11.00 0.10 -26.88
CA ASP A 138 12.38 0.56 -26.67
C ASP A 138 12.99 -0.15 -25.45
N PRO A 139 14.07 -0.93 -25.63
CA PRO A 139 14.77 -1.59 -24.53
C PRO A 139 15.19 -0.63 -23.42
N ASN A 140 15.45 0.64 -23.73
CA ASN A 140 15.79 1.63 -22.72
C ASN A 140 14.60 1.97 -21.83
N THR A 141 13.42 2.21 -22.40
CA THR A 141 12.21 2.55 -21.63
C THR A 141 11.81 1.40 -20.70
N LEU A 142 11.86 0.16 -21.19
CA LEU A 142 11.54 -1.02 -20.39
C LEU A 142 12.55 -1.23 -19.24
N MET A 143 13.85 -1.14 -19.53
CA MET A 143 14.86 -1.29 -18.49
C MET A 143 14.84 -0.13 -17.50
N ASN A 144 14.57 1.10 -17.95
CA ASN A 144 14.42 2.25 -17.05
C ASN A 144 13.23 2.07 -16.11
N PHE A 145 12.10 1.54 -16.61
CA PHE A 145 10.96 1.20 -15.77
C PHE A 145 11.34 0.17 -14.69
N MET A 146 12.01 -0.92 -15.08
CA MET A 146 12.48 -1.95 -14.13
C MET A 146 13.47 -1.38 -13.11
N SER A 147 14.49 -0.65 -13.55
CA SER A 147 15.48 0.00 -12.68
C SER A 147 14.84 1.01 -11.73
N ASN A 148 13.83 1.77 -12.18
CA ASN A 148 13.10 2.70 -11.32
C ASN A 148 12.28 1.95 -10.26
N MET A 149 11.62 0.85 -10.62
CA MET A 149 10.92 -0.01 -9.66
C MET A 149 11.87 -0.59 -8.61
N LEU A 150 13.01 -1.14 -9.04
CA LEU A 150 14.02 -1.68 -8.13
C LEU A 150 14.71 -0.59 -7.30
N GLY A 151 14.91 0.59 -7.87
CA GLY A 151 15.42 1.77 -7.17
C GLY A 151 14.45 2.24 -6.07
N GLN A 152 13.14 2.21 -6.33
CA GLN A 152 12.12 2.48 -5.31
C GLN A 152 12.17 1.45 -4.18
N LEU A 153 12.28 0.16 -4.52
CA LEU A 153 12.45 -0.91 -3.54
C LEU A 153 13.71 -0.71 -2.69
N SER A 154 14.84 -0.38 -3.34
CA SER A 154 16.11 -0.04 -2.67
C SER A 154 15.97 1.19 -1.77
N GLY A 155 15.26 2.22 -2.20
CA GLY A 155 15.03 3.43 -1.40
C GLY A 155 14.20 3.15 -0.14
N MET A 156 13.20 2.27 -0.22
CA MET A 156 12.46 1.80 0.96
C MET A 156 13.38 1.07 1.95
N LEU A 157 14.27 0.24 1.43
CA LEU A 157 15.28 -0.48 2.23
C LEU A 157 16.26 0.49 2.90
N SER A 158 16.71 1.54 2.21
CA SER A 158 17.65 2.53 2.75
C SER A 158 17.05 3.39 3.87
N ASN A 159 15.76 3.73 3.78
CA ASN A 159 15.08 4.56 4.78
C ASN A 159 14.57 3.78 6.01
N ILE A 160 14.90 2.48 6.13
CA ILE A 160 14.36 1.68 7.23
C ILE A 160 14.83 2.17 8.59
N PHE A 161 16.06 2.67 8.74
CA PHE A 161 16.56 3.07 10.04
C PHE A 161 15.67 4.15 10.69
N VAL A 162 15.29 5.15 9.91
CA VAL A 162 14.38 6.22 10.36
C VAL A 162 12.98 5.66 10.64
N LEU A 163 12.43 4.85 9.72
CA LEU A 163 11.12 4.22 9.93
C LEU A 163 11.09 3.38 11.22
N PHE A 164 12.14 2.59 11.44
CA PHE A 164 12.32 1.75 12.62
C PHE A 164 12.34 2.59 13.89
N LEU A 165 13.13 3.67 13.91
CA LEU A 165 13.17 4.60 15.04
C LEU A 165 11.78 5.19 15.35
N ILE A 166 11.04 5.63 14.33
CA ILE A 166 9.68 6.15 14.51
C ILE A 166 8.76 5.06 15.05
N VAL A 167 8.82 3.82 14.53
CA VAL A 167 8.04 2.68 15.05
C VAL A 167 8.34 2.43 16.53
N VAL A 168 9.61 2.52 16.95
CA VAL A 168 9.98 2.39 18.38
C VAL A 168 9.26 3.44 19.22
N PHE A 169 9.35 4.72 18.85
CA PHE A 169 8.69 5.79 19.59
C PHE A 169 7.16 5.62 19.58
N MET A 170 6.57 5.23 18.45
CA MET A 170 5.13 4.99 18.35
C MET A 170 4.68 3.84 19.25
N LEU A 171 5.43 2.75 19.32
CA LEU A 171 5.14 1.61 20.20
C LEU A 171 5.26 1.97 21.69
N LEU A 172 6.25 2.79 22.05
CA LEU A 172 6.40 3.30 23.43
C LEU A 172 5.25 4.23 23.83
N GLU A 173 4.66 4.95 22.87
CA GLU A 173 3.57 5.90 23.09
C GLU A 173 2.18 5.24 23.25
N ILE A 174 1.98 4.01 22.74
CA ILE A 174 0.66 3.33 22.76
C ILE A 174 -0.03 3.29 24.14
N PRO A 175 0.64 2.94 25.25
CA PRO A 175 -0.02 2.93 26.58
C PRO A 175 -0.41 4.33 27.03
N LEU A 176 0.45 5.32 26.76
CA LEU A 176 0.21 6.73 27.08
C LEU A 176 -0.96 7.28 26.24
N ALA A 177 -1.07 6.86 24.98
CA ALA A 177 -2.16 7.26 24.10
C ALA A 177 -3.55 6.89 24.65
N LYS A 178 -3.69 5.72 25.31
CA LYS A 178 -4.94 5.32 25.97
C LYS A 178 -5.31 6.25 27.15
N GLN A 179 -4.30 6.67 27.92
CA GLN A 179 -4.48 7.61 29.03
C GLN A 179 -4.84 9.01 28.50
N LYS A 180 -4.12 9.49 27.48
CA LYS A 180 -4.39 10.76 26.80
C LYS A 180 -5.79 10.80 26.21
N LEU A 181 -6.23 9.72 25.54
CA LEU A 181 -7.60 9.62 25.01
C LEU A 181 -8.64 9.70 26.13
N THR A 182 -8.40 9.02 27.26
CA THR A 182 -9.32 9.07 28.40
C THR A 182 -9.40 10.48 29.02
N TYR A 183 -8.28 11.19 29.07
CA TYR A 183 -8.22 12.59 29.52
C TYR A 183 -8.90 13.56 28.55
N LEU A 184 -8.67 13.45 27.24
CA LEU A 184 -9.31 14.31 26.23
C LEU A 184 -10.83 14.19 26.23
N VAL A 185 -11.32 12.99 26.54
CA VAL A 185 -12.74 12.67 26.52
C VAL A 185 -13.41 12.92 27.88
N SER A 186 -12.65 13.15 28.97
CA SER A 186 -13.20 13.25 30.33
C SER A 186 -14.20 14.39 30.52
N ASN A 187 -14.09 15.45 29.73
CA ASN A 187 -14.95 16.64 29.82
C ASN A 187 -16.27 16.51 29.04
N GLN A 188 -16.46 15.42 28.28
CA GLN A 188 -17.68 15.20 27.49
C GLN A 188 -18.77 14.48 28.29
N PRO A 189 -20.06 14.57 27.90
CA PRO A 189 -21.12 13.77 28.50
C PRO A 189 -20.84 12.27 28.37
N ARG A 190 -21.22 11.47 29.38
CA ARG A 190 -20.88 10.04 29.46
C ARG A 190 -21.26 9.23 28.21
N GLY A 191 -22.37 9.59 27.55
CA GLY A 191 -22.79 8.98 26.28
C GLY A 191 -21.79 9.24 25.14
N GLU A 192 -21.42 10.50 24.93
CA GLU A 192 -20.42 10.91 23.91
C GLU A 192 -19.04 10.32 24.23
N GLN A 193 -18.68 10.18 25.50
CA GLN A 193 -17.41 9.55 25.89
C GLN A 193 -17.30 8.10 25.41
N ILE A 194 -18.37 7.34 25.61
CA ILE A 194 -18.44 5.93 25.21
C ILE A 194 -18.36 5.83 23.68
N GLN A 195 -19.07 6.72 22.98
CA GLN A 195 -19.12 6.74 21.53
C GLN A 195 -17.75 7.05 20.92
N LEU A 196 -17.09 8.15 21.34
CA LEU A 196 -15.75 8.53 20.86
C LEU A 196 -14.71 7.42 21.08
N LYS A 197 -14.71 6.80 22.27
CA LYS A 197 -13.81 5.67 22.53
C LYS A 197 -14.12 4.49 21.60
N SER A 198 -15.40 4.18 21.42
CA SER A 198 -15.83 3.08 20.55
C SER A 198 -15.42 3.29 19.08
N ASP A 199 -15.48 4.53 18.58
CA ASP A 199 -15.11 4.87 17.21
C ASP A 199 -13.60 4.72 17.00
N VAL A 200 -12.78 5.18 17.95
CA VAL A 200 -11.32 4.97 17.93
C VAL A 200 -10.98 3.47 17.93
N TYR A 201 -11.64 2.67 18.78
CA TYR A 201 -11.42 1.22 18.79
C TYR A 201 -11.88 0.55 17.49
N ARG A 202 -12.97 1.04 16.87
CA ARG A 202 -13.46 0.54 15.57
C ARG A 202 -12.45 0.79 14.45
N VAL A 203 -11.84 1.99 14.44
CA VAL A 203 -10.73 2.28 13.51
C VAL A 203 -9.58 1.30 13.75
N ILE A 204 -9.11 1.19 15.00
CA ILE A 204 -7.98 0.32 15.35
C ILE A 204 -8.25 -1.16 14.95
N ASP A 205 -9.42 -1.71 15.27
CA ASP A 205 -9.77 -3.10 14.89
C ASP A 205 -9.81 -3.28 13.37
N SER A 206 -10.39 -2.32 12.65
CA SER A 206 -10.45 -2.34 11.18
C SER A 206 -9.06 -2.34 10.56
N VAL A 207 -8.16 -1.52 11.10
CA VAL A 207 -6.75 -1.44 10.67
C VAL A 207 -6.02 -2.75 10.95
N ILE A 208 -6.12 -3.27 12.18
CA ILE A 208 -5.45 -4.53 12.57
C ILE A 208 -5.92 -5.67 11.68
N ARG A 209 -7.24 -5.80 11.49
CA ARG A 209 -7.84 -6.84 10.66
C ARG A 209 -7.39 -6.75 9.21
N TYR A 210 -7.48 -5.55 8.61
CA TYR A 210 -7.03 -5.34 7.23
C TYR A 210 -5.55 -5.68 7.07
N LEU A 211 -4.68 -5.11 7.91
CA LEU A 211 -3.24 -5.34 7.79
C LEU A 211 -2.89 -6.80 8.04
N SER A 212 -3.53 -7.48 8.99
CA SER A 212 -3.28 -8.91 9.25
C SER A 212 -3.66 -9.78 8.06
N ILE A 213 -4.85 -9.57 7.49
CA ILE A 213 -5.34 -10.32 6.33
C ILE A 213 -4.46 -10.03 5.12
N LYS A 214 -4.16 -8.75 4.87
CA LYS A 214 -3.32 -8.34 3.75
C LYS A 214 -1.90 -8.91 3.85
N THR A 215 -1.32 -8.90 5.06
CA THR A 215 -0.01 -9.52 5.31
C THR A 215 -0.03 -11.01 4.99
N LEU A 216 -1.03 -11.74 5.50
CA LEU A 216 -1.15 -13.18 5.27
C LEU A 216 -1.34 -13.51 3.79
N VAL A 217 -2.26 -12.82 3.10
CA VAL A 217 -2.50 -13.01 1.66
C VAL A 217 -1.25 -12.66 0.86
N SER A 218 -0.58 -11.55 1.18
CA SER A 218 0.68 -11.16 0.51
C SER A 218 1.76 -12.22 0.69
N ILE A 219 1.94 -12.77 1.89
CA ILE A 219 2.93 -13.84 2.15
C ILE A 219 2.62 -15.06 1.28
N LEU A 220 1.34 -15.49 1.24
CA LEU A 220 0.91 -16.63 0.44
C LEU A 220 1.11 -16.40 -1.06
N THR A 221 0.78 -15.20 -1.55
CA THR A 221 1.02 -14.77 -2.93
C THR A 221 2.52 -14.83 -3.26
N GLY A 222 3.37 -14.18 -2.46
CA GLY A 222 4.81 -14.18 -2.68
C GLY A 222 5.43 -15.58 -2.63
N ALA A 223 5.06 -16.40 -1.65
CA ALA A 223 5.52 -17.78 -1.53
C ALA A 223 5.10 -18.64 -2.73
N SER A 224 3.86 -18.51 -3.19
CA SER A 224 3.35 -19.23 -4.35
C SER A 224 4.10 -18.84 -5.62
N ILE A 225 4.31 -17.54 -5.84
CA ILE A 225 5.11 -17.03 -6.95
C ILE A 225 6.55 -17.54 -6.87
N TYR A 226 7.19 -17.50 -5.70
CA TYR A 226 8.55 -18.02 -5.52
C TYR A 226 8.66 -19.48 -5.95
N ILE A 227 7.75 -20.33 -5.47
CA ILE A 227 7.73 -21.76 -5.79
C ILE A 227 7.56 -21.97 -7.29
N ILE A 228 6.59 -21.29 -7.91
CA ILE A 228 6.31 -21.45 -9.34
C ILE A 228 7.48 -20.97 -10.19
N LEU A 229 8.04 -19.79 -9.90
CA LEU A 229 9.18 -19.26 -10.65
C LEU A 229 10.42 -20.15 -10.52
N LYS A 230 10.63 -20.74 -9.34
CA LYS A 230 11.72 -21.71 -9.13
C LYS A 230 11.51 -23.00 -9.92
N LEU A 231 10.28 -23.52 -9.97
CA LEU A 231 9.94 -24.71 -10.76
C LEU A 231 10.11 -24.47 -12.28
N LEU A 232 9.82 -23.25 -12.73
CA LEU A 232 10.00 -22.82 -14.12
C LEU A 232 11.44 -22.38 -14.45
N ASN A 233 12.37 -22.47 -13.49
CA ASN A 233 13.76 -22.00 -13.63
C ASN A 233 13.88 -20.54 -14.10
N ILE A 234 12.97 -19.66 -13.63
CA ILE A 234 13.04 -18.22 -13.88
C ILE A 234 14.07 -17.59 -12.94
N GLN A 235 14.99 -16.81 -13.49
CA GLN A 235 16.02 -16.11 -12.71
C GLN A 235 15.41 -15.10 -11.72
N TYR A 236 16.09 -14.88 -10.60
CA TYR A 236 15.68 -13.95 -9.54
C TYR A 236 14.30 -14.24 -8.95
N ALA A 237 13.91 -15.52 -8.84
CA ALA A 237 12.62 -15.92 -8.25
C ALA A 237 12.36 -15.27 -6.88
N ILE A 238 13.39 -15.13 -6.03
CA ILE A 238 13.25 -14.46 -4.71
C ILE A 238 12.98 -12.96 -4.83
N LEU A 239 13.61 -12.26 -5.79
CA LEU A 239 13.35 -10.86 -6.08
C LEU A 239 11.91 -10.65 -6.51
N TRP A 240 11.46 -11.43 -7.48
CA TRP A 240 10.12 -11.29 -8.05
C TRP A 240 9.01 -11.72 -7.09
N ALA A 241 9.25 -12.75 -6.29
CA ALA A 241 8.38 -13.10 -5.17
C ALA A 241 8.27 -11.97 -4.13
N SER A 242 9.37 -11.27 -3.87
CA SER A 242 9.42 -10.13 -2.95
C SER A 242 8.67 -8.91 -3.52
N VAL A 243 8.84 -8.62 -4.82
CA VAL A 243 8.07 -7.59 -5.51
C VAL A 243 6.57 -7.94 -5.50
N ALA A 244 6.21 -9.19 -5.78
CA ALA A 244 4.82 -9.66 -5.70
C ALA A 244 4.26 -9.53 -4.28
N PHE A 245 5.00 -9.95 -3.26
CA PHE A 245 4.63 -9.79 -1.85
C PHE A 245 4.37 -8.32 -1.47
N LEU A 246 5.31 -7.42 -1.80
CA LEU A 246 5.23 -6.01 -1.43
C LEU A 246 4.11 -5.29 -2.18
N LEU A 247 4.05 -5.45 -3.50
CA LEU A 247 3.05 -4.77 -4.32
C LEU A 247 1.65 -5.32 -4.06
N ASN A 248 1.48 -6.57 -3.63
CA ASN A 248 0.16 -7.13 -3.32
C ASN A 248 -0.61 -6.31 -2.27
N TYR A 249 0.07 -5.53 -1.43
CA TYR A 249 -0.60 -4.61 -0.51
C TYR A 249 -1.37 -3.46 -1.20
N ILE A 250 -1.00 -3.10 -2.43
CA ILE A 250 -1.75 -2.14 -3.25
C ILE A 250 -2.98 -2.86 -3.85
N PRO A 251 -4.21 -2.49 -3.46
CA PRO A 251 -5.42 -3.19 -3.87
C PRO A 251 -5.59 -3.26 -5.40
N ASN A 252 -5.89 -4.45 -5.94
CA ASN A 252 -6.19 -4.78 -7.34
C ASN A 252 -5.10 -4.47 -8.40
N ILE A 253 -4.31 -3.41 -8.22
CA ILE A 253 -3.31 -2.92 -9.16
C ILE A 253 -1.94 -3.55 -8.89
N GLY A 254 -1.63 -3.80 -7.61
CA GLY A 254 -0.33 -4.28 -7.16
C GLY A 254 0.14 -5.56 -7.85
N SER A 255 -0.71 -6.58 -7.88
CA SER A 255 -0.40 -7.87 -8.51
C SER A 255 -0.16 -7.76 -10.02
N ILE A 256 -0.86 -6.84 -10.69
CA ILE A 256 -0.69 -6.59 -12.13
C ILE A 256 0.67 -5.93 -12.37
N ILE A 257 0.98 -4.86 -11.64
CA ILE A 257 2.27 -4.17 -11.75
C ILE A 257 3.43 -5.12 -11.42
N ALA A 258 3.27 -5.98 -10.41
CA ALA A 258 4.26 -6.97 -10.04
C ALA A 258 4.55 -8.00 -11.15
N ALA A 259 3.54 -8.38 -11.94
CA ALA A 259 3.69 -9.39 -12.98
C ALA A 259 4.47 -8.88 -14.21
N ILE A 260 4.31 -7.61 -14.57
CA ILE A 260 4.88 -6.99 -15.77
C ILE A 260 6.38 -7.28 -15.93
N PRO A 261 7.27 -6.93 -14.98
CA PRO A 261 8.70 -7.12 -15.17
C PRO A 261 9.10 -8.60 -15.25
N VAL A 262 8.37 -9.48 -14.56
CA VAL A 262 8.66 -10.93 -14.51
C VAL A 262 8.29 -11.61 -15.82
N VAL A 263 7.13 -11.24 -16.37
CA VAL A 263 6.66 -11.71 -17.67
C VAL A 263 7.65 -11.27 -18.75
N ILE A 264 8.05 -10.00 -18.75
CA ILE A 264 9.04 -9.46 -19.70
C ILE A 264 10.35 -10.24 -19.59
N GLN A 265 10.89 -10.43 -18.38
CA GLN A 265 12.11 -11.19 -18.18
C GLN A 265 11.99 -12.63 -18.69
N ALA A 266 10.88 -13.32 -18.40
CA ALA A 266 10.66 -14.70 -18.82
C ALA A 266 10.63 -14.84 -20.35
N PHE A 267 9.97 -13.91 -21.06
CA PHE A 267 9.98 -13.89 -22.53
C PHE A 267 11.37 -13.61 -23.12
N ILE A 268 12.15 -12.76 -22.46
CA ILE A 268 13.50 -12.40 -22.92
C ILE A 268 14.47 -13.56 -22.68
N LEU A 269 14.50 -14.13 -21.48
CA LEU A 269 15.56 -15.05 -21.06
C LEU A 269 15.22 -16.54 -21.22
N ASN A 270 13.97 -16.93 -20.98
CA ASN A 270 13.59 -18.33 -20.93
C ASN A 270 12.93 -18.78 -22.23
N GLY A 271 12.03 -17.97 -22.78
CA GLY A 271 11.32 -18.30 -24.02
C GLY A 271 9.85 -17.95 -23.97
N SER A 272 9.15 -18.20 -25.08
CA SER A 272 7.72 -17.88 -25.20
C SER A 272 6.84 -18.79 -24.36
N VAL A 273 7.22 -20.06 -24.20
CA VAL A 273 6.45 -21.04 -23.41
C VAL A 273 6.49 -20.66 -21.94
N GLU A 274 7.68 -20.40 -21.41
CA GLU A 274 7.91 -19.99 -20.03
C GLU A 274 7.27 -18.63 -19.74
N GLY A 275 7.36 -17.68 -20.68
CA GLY A 275 6.65 -16.40 -20.57
C GLY A 275 5.13 -16.55 -20.42
N ILE A 276 4.51 -17.43 -21.22
CA ILE A 276 3.07 -17.72 -21.12
C ILE A 276 2.75 -18.45 -19.81
N LEU A 277 3.57 -19.42 -19.39
CA LEU A 277 3.40 -20.11 -18.12
C LEU A 277 3.47 -19.15 -16.93
N VAL A 278 4.37 -18.16 -16.96
CA VAL A 278 4.46 -17.12 -15.94
C VAL A 278 3.19 -16.25 -15.92
N ILE A 279 2.66 -15.85 -17.08
CA ILE A 279 1.37 -15.10 -17.14
C ILE A 279 0.26 -15.92 -16.48
N VAL A 280 0.13 -17.20 -16.86
CA VAL A 280 -0.89 -18.09 -16.30
C VAL A 280 -0.69 -18.26 -14.80
N ALA A 281 0.55 -18.42 -14.33
CA ALA A 281 0.88 -18.53 -12.91
C ALA A 281 0.44 -17.29 -12.12
N TYR A 282 0.81 -16.08 -12.56
CA TYR A 282 0.39 -14.84 -11.91
C TYR A 282 -1.13 -14.67 -11.91
N PHE A 283 -1.78 -14.99 -13.03
CA PHE A 283 -3.24 -14.95 -13.12
C PHE A 283 -3.92 -15.91 -12.14
N LEU A 284 -3.44 -17.16 -12.06
CA LEU A 284 -3.99 -18.16 -11.15
C LEU A 284 -3.76 -17.78 -9.68
N VAL A 285 -2.54 -17.37 -9.32
CA VAL A 285 -2.22 -16.93 -7.97
C VAL A 285 -3.07 -15.72 -7.57
N ASN A 286 -3.23 -14.73 -8.45
CA ASN A 286 -4.07 -13.56 -8.18
C ASN A 286 -5.56 -13.93 -8.07
N THR A 287 -6.02 -14.87 -8.89
CA THR A 287 -7.41 -15.37 -8.82
C THR A 287 -7.66 -16.09 -7.50
N ILE A 288 -6.75 -16.97 -7.07
CA ILE A 288 -6.90 -17.72 -5.82
C ILE A 288 -6.79 -16.77 -4.63
N PHE A 289 -5.69 -16.04 -4.50
CA PHE A 289 -5.41 -15.28 -3.28
C PHE A 289 -6.10 -13.92 -3.26
N GLY A 290 -6.06 -13.17 -4.36
CA GLY A 290 -6.63 -11.83 -4.46
C GLY A 290 -8.16 -11.81 -4.64
N ASN A 291 -8.72 -12.72 -5.45
CA ASN A 291 -10.15 -12.70 -5.76
C ASN A 291 -10.99 -13.68 -4.94
N VAL A 292 -10.40 -14.74 -4.38
CA VAL A 292 -11.15 -15.76 -3.61
C VAL A 292 -10.80 -15.72 -2.13
N VAL A 293 -9.52 -15.89 -1.76
CA VAL A 293 -9.11 -15.96 -0.35
C VAL A 293 -9.27 -14.60 0.33
N GLU A 294 -8.76 -13.52 -0.26
CA GLU A 294 -8.79 -12.19 0.35
C GLU A 294 -10.24 -11.75 0.68
N PRO A 295 -11.22 -11.76 -0.24
CA PRO A 295 -12.59 -11.35 0.09
C PRO A 295 -13.27 -12.30 1.09
N LYS A 296 -13.00 -13.60 1.01
CA LYS A 296 -13.61 -14.60 1.90
C LYS A 296 -13.11 -14.45 3.34
N VAL A 297 -11.82 -14.16 3.52
CA VAL A 297 -11.22 -13.93 4.85
C VAL A 297 -11.56 -12.53 5.38
N MET A 298 -11.63 -11.53 4.51
CA MET A 298 -12.03 -10.16 4.88
C MET A 298 -13.50 -10.07 5.32
N GLY A 299 -14.38 -10.89 4.71
CA GLY A 299 -15.82 -10.91 4.99
C GLY A 299 -16.50 -9.57 4.63
N LYS A 300 -17.71 -9.34 5.18
CA LYS A 300 -18.51 -8.12 4.93
C LYS A 300 -18.04 -6.85 5.70
N HIS A 301 -16.92 -6.90 6.41
CA HIS A 301 -16.72 -6.00 7.57
C HIS A 301 -16.08 -4.64 7.28
N LEU A 302 -15.49 -4.41 6.11
CA LEU A 302 -14.94 -3.06 5.81
C LEU A 302 -16.03 -2.07 5.39
N GLY A 303 -17.19 -2.57 4.94
CA GLY A 303 -18.32 -1.73 4.58
C GLY A 303 -17.99 -0.64 3.55
N LEU A 304 -17.06 -0.92 2.64
CA LEU A 304 -16.64 -0.02 1.55
C LEU A 304 -17.08 -0.59 0.21
N SER A 305 -17.55 0.26 -0.69
CA SER A 305 -17.78 -0.10 -2.08
C SER A 305 -16.46 -0.31 -2.82
N THR A 306 -16.42 -1.25 -3.78
CA THR A 306 -15.24 -1.49 -4.64
C THR A 306 -14.80 -0.23 -5.38
N LEU A 307 -15.76 0.59 -5.81
CA LEU A 307 -15.51 1.88 -6.47
C LEU A 307 -14.81 2.85 -5.51
N VAL A 308 -15.24 2.90 -4.24
CA VAL A 308 -14.63 3.75 -3.22
C VAL A 308 -13.20 3.32 -2.95
N VAL A 309 -12.94 2.01 -2.84
CA VAL A 309 -11.57 1.49 -2.68
C VAL A 309 -10.67 1.93 -3.85
N PHE A 310 -11.17 1.86 -5.08
CA PHE A 310 -10.42 2.28 -6.26
C PHE A 310 -10.14 3.80 -6.28
N ILE A 311 -11.15 4.63 -6.02
CA ILE A 311 -10.98 6.09 -5.93
C ILE A 311 -10.02 6.46 -4.80
N SER A 312 -10.15 5.81 -3.65
CA SER A 312 -9.27 5.99 -2.50
C SER A 312 -7.82 5.67 -2.83
N LEU A 313 -7.55 4.61 -3.60
CA LEU A 313 -6.20 4.29 -4.05
C LEU A 313 -5.59 5.45 -4.85
N ILE A 314 -6.34 6.00 -5.81
CA ILE A 314 -5.88 7.12 -6.63
C ILE A 314 -5.67 8.38 -5.77
N PHE A 315 -6.63 8.67 -4.89
CA PHE A 315 -6.59 9.85 -4.02
C PHE A 315 -5.42 9.81 -3.04
N TRP A 316 -5.29 8.73 -2.27
CA TRP A 316 -4.21 8.59 -1.30
C TRP A 316 -2.86 8.38 -1.98
N GLY A 317 -2.83 7.74 -3.14
CA GLY A 317 -1.63 7.63 -3.97
C GLY A 317 -1.11 8.98 -4.46
N TRP A 318 -2.01 9.88 -4.86
CA TRP A 318 -1.66 11.25 -5.24
C TRP A 318 -1.22 12.11 -4.05
N LEU A 319 -1.81 11.87 -2.86
CA LEU A 319 -1.57 12.67 -1.66
C LEU A 319 -0.29 12.26 -0.92
N LEU A 320 -0.04 10.96 -0.76
CA LEU A 320 1.02 10.39 0.08
C LEU A 320 1.92 9.39 -0.67
N GLY A 321 1.83 9.33 -2.00
CA GLY A 321 2.64 8.43 -2.82
C GLY A 321 2.34 6.95 -2.60
N MET A 322 3.37 6.10 -2.69
CA MET A 322 3.23 4.64 -2.58
C MET A 322 2.68 4.17 -1.24
N VAL A 323 3.08 4.80 -0.14
CA VAL A 323 2.56 4.48 1.19
C VAL A 323 1.07 4.83 1.29
N GLY A 324 0.64 5.93 0.65
CA GLY A 324 -0.77 6.26 0.51
C GLY A 324 -1.56 5.18 -0.22
N MET A 325 -1.02 4.61 -1.30
CA MET A 325 -1.66 3.48 -1.99
C MET A 325 -1.75 2.24 -1.11
N PHE A 326 -0.68 1.91 -0.38
CA PHE A 326 -0.61 0.77 0.56
C PHE A 326 -1.64 0.91 1.70
N LEU A 327 -1.79 2.11 2.25
CA LEU A 327 -2.69 2.42 3.37
C LEU A 327 -4.05 2.96 2.93
N SER A 328 -4.35 2.96 1.64
CA SER A 328 -5.54 3.61 1.07
C SER A 328 -6.85 3.11 1.71
N VAL A 329 -6.99 1.80 1.89
CA VAL A 329 -8.17 1.19 2.52
C VAL A 329 -8.28 1.56 4.00
N PRO A 330 -7.25 1.32 4.85
CA PRO A 330 -7.30 1.71 6.25
C PRO A 330 -7.54 3.21 6.48
N LEU A 331 -6.88 4.07 5.70
CA LEU A 331 -7.08 5.52 5.77
C LEU A 331 -8.52 5.89 5.42
N THR A 332 -9.08 5.27 4.38
CA THR A 332 -10.48 5.51 3.98
C THR A 332 -11.47 5.05 5.03
N VAL A 333 -11.24 3.91 5.69
CA VAL A 333 -12.08 3.46 6.81
C VAL A 333 -11.98 4.42 7.99
N ALA A 334 -10.78 4.89 8.32
CA ALA A 334 -10.59 5.89 9.38
C ALA A 334 -11.33 7.20 9.05
N THR A 335 -11.25 7.67 7.80
CA THR A 335 -12.01 8.84 7.33
C THR A 335 -13.51 8.59 7.40
N LYS A 336 -14.00 7.42 6.96
CA LYS A 336 -15.42 7.06 7.01
C LYS A 336 -15.94 7.12 8.45
N ILE A 337 -15.27 6.46 9.39
CA ILE A 337 -15.66 6.44 10.81
C ILE A 337 -15.60 7.86 11.41
N ALA A 338 -14.60 8.67 11.05
CA ALA A 338 -14.53 10.06 11.49
C ALA A 338 -15.69 10.93 10.97
N LEU A 339 -16.16 10.67 9.74
CA LEU A 339 -17.32 11.35 9.16
C LEU A 339 -18.65 10.87 9.79
N GLU A 340 -18.76 9.60 10.20
CA GLU A 340 -19.91 9.04 10.93
C GLU A 340 -20.07 9.67 12.31
N ALA A 341 -18.97 10.06 12.96
CA ALA A 341 -18.98 10.62 14.31
C ALA A 341 -19.65 12.00 14.40
N ASN A 342 -19.87 12.71 13.29
CA ASN A 342 -20.49 14.03 13.27
C ASN A 342 -21.79 14.04 12.42
N PRO A 343 -22.94 14.46 12.99
CA PRO A 343 -24.23 14.48 12.28
C PRO A 343 -24.24 15.28 10.96
N LEU A 344 -23.39 16.30 10.85
CA LEU A 344 -23.29 17.11 9.62
C LEU A 344 -22.58 16.36 8.48
N THR A 345 -21.71 15.42 8.81
CA THR A 345 -20.86 14.70 7.83
C THR A 345 -21.28 13.25 7.59
N GLU A 346 -22.20 12.72 8.38
CA GLU A 346 -22.70 11.34 8.30
C GLU A 346 -23.18 10.98 6.87
N ARG A 347 -23.83 11.92 6.18
CA ARG A 347 -24.30 11.72 4.80
C ARG A 347 -23.17 11.41 3.82
N PHE A 348 -21.98 11.99 4.02
CA PHE A 348 -20.80 11.70 3.20
C PHE A 348 -20.21 10.33 3.55
N ALA A 349 -20.26 9.92 4.81
CA ALA A 349 -19.84 8.58 5.20
C ALA A 349 -20.70 7.48 4.54
N TYR A 350 -22.01 7.73 4.39
CA TYR A 350 -22.89 6.82 3.67
C TYR A 350 -22.49 6.62 2.20
N LEU A 351 -22.01 7.68 1.53
CA LEU A 351 -21.51 7.59 0.15
C LEU A 351 -20.22 6.78 0.02
N LEU A 352 -19.39 6.73 1.08
CA LEU A 352 -18.21 5.88 1.13
C LEU A 352 -18.57 4.41 1.42
N GLY A 353 -19.78 4.18 1.93
CA GLY A 353 -20.29 2.87 2.27
C GLY A 353 -20.79 2.06 1.08
N ASN A 354 -21.03 0.79 1.32
CA ASN A 354 -21.71 -0.16 0.44
C ASN A 354 -23.26 -0.14 0.60
N GLY A 355 -23.81 0.85 1.30
CA GLY A 355 -25.26 1.05 1.44
C GLY A 355 -25.99 0.11 2.42
N GLU A 356 -25.28 -0.81 3.08
CA GLU A 356 -25.84 -1.65 4.17
C GLU A 356 -25.69 -0.88 5.51
N LYS A 357 -26.79 -0.76 6.27
CA LYS A 357 -26.83 -0.12 7.60
C LYS A 357 -26.22 -0.99 8.69
#